data_AF-A0A914CGW6-F1
#
_entry.id   AF-A0A914CGW6-F1
#
_cell.length_a   1.000
_cell.length_b   1.000
_cell.length_c   1.000
_cell.angle_alpha   90.00
_cell.angle_beta   90.00
_cell.angle_gamma   90.00
#
_symmetry.space_group_name_H-M   'P 1'
#
loop_
_entity.id
_entity.type
_entity.pdbx_description
1 polymer ?
#
loop_
_entity_poly.entity_id
_entity_poly.type
_entity_poly.pdbx_seq_one_letter_code
_entity_poly.pdbx_strand_id
1 'polypeptide(L)'
;MGGYENGFSWHDPDRQFHYHPTFMAMGIIFLQGEAIIVYRVFRHEKKRFTKLLHLTIHSIVLVFMLVGLKAVWDSHDFHLDEKGQPDPLPNLYSIHSWLGIIMVTGYVLQFTGGLVTFFYPGLSMDLRKFFLPFHQLFGVLIFVSVTAVALMGISEYAAWHHK
;
A
#
# COMPACT_ATOMS: atom_id res chain seq x y z
N MET A 1 -16.89 6.74 3.54
CA MET A 1 -17.04 5.93 2.31
C MET A 1 -18.35 5.17 2.26
N GLY A 2 -18.54 4.07 2.99
CA GLY A 2 -19.80 3.29 2.93
C GLY A 2 -21.07 4.06 3.36
N GLY A 3 -21.01 4.83 4.45
CA GLY A 3 -22.16 5.57 4.98
C GLY A 3 -22.20 7.06 4.65
N TYR A 4 -21.04 7.71 4.50
CA TYR A 4 -20.93 9.17 4.34
C TYR A 4 -20.65 9.63 2.90
N GLU A 5 -20.15 8.76 2.02
CA GLU A 5 -19.71 9.12 0.66
C GLU A 5 -20.40 8.28 -0.42
N ASN A 6 -21.67 7.90 -0.21
CA ASN A 6 -22.46 7.14 -1.20
C ASN A 6 -21.86 5.79 -1.64
N GLY A 7 -20.94 5.20 -0.86
CA GLY A 7 -20.42 3.85 -1.07
C GLY A 7 -19.45 3.72 -2.25
N PHE A 8 -19.34 2.51 -2.81
CA PHE A 8 -18.29 2.15 -3.78
C PHE A 8 -18.88 1.77 -5.14
N SER A 9 -18.19 2.12 -6.23
CA SER A 9 -18.53 1.71 -7.60
C SER A 9 -17.27 1.69 -8.44
N TRP A 10 -17.14 0.71 -9.33
CA TRP A 10 -16.01 0.66 -10.29
C TRP A 10 -16.32 1.39 -11.60
N HIS A 11 -17.57 1.79 -11.83
CA HIS A 11 -18.01 2.45 -13.06
C HIS A 11 -18.20 3.96 -12.90
N ASP A 12 -18.21 4.44 -11.67
CA ASP A 12 -18.39 5.85 -11.33
C ASP A 12 -17.06 6.38 -10.80
N PRO A 13 -16.37 7.30 -11.51
CA PRO A 13 -15.03 7.78 -11.17
C PRO A 13 -14.90 8.29 -9.73
N ASP A 14 -15.89 9.02 -9.22
CA ASP A 14 -15.84 9.58 -7.87
C ASP A 14 -15.93 8.48 -6.81
N ARG A 15 -16.83 7.52 -7.01
CA ARG A 15 -16.97 6.37 -6.11
C ARG A 15 -15.88 5.33 -6.29
N GLN A 16 -15.18 5.35 -7.43
CA GLN A 16 -14.01 4.53 -7.68
C GLN A 16 -12.85 4.99 -6.81
N PHE A 17 -12.69 6.30 -6.60
CA PHE A 17 -11.68 6.86 -5.69
C PHE A 17 -11.74 6.22 -4.29
N HIS A 18 -12.93 5.90 -3.78
CA HIS A 18 -13.09 5.32 -2.43
C HIS A 18 -12.32 4.02 -2.20
N TYR A 19 -12.05 3.24 -3.26
CA TYR A 19 -11.21 2.05 -3.14
C TYR A 19 -9.77 2.39 -2.75
N HIS A 20 -9.25 3.55 -3.16
CA HIS A 20 -7.88 3.96 -2.87
C HIS A 20 -7.60 4.02 -1.35
N PRO A 21 -8.16 4.97 -0.58
CA PRO A 21 -7.85 5.06 0.85
C PRO A 21 -8.33 3.85 1.64
N THR A 22 -9.40 3.16 1.21
CA THR A 22 -9.85 1.91 1.85
C THR A 22 -8.80 0.81 1.74
N PHE A 23 -8.30 0.54 0.53
CA PHE A 23 -7.27 -0.47 0.32
C PHE A 23 -5.89 -0.05 0.82
N MET A 24 -5.56 1.24 0.81
CA MET A 24 -4.33 1.74 1.45
C MET A 24 -4.38 1.52 2.97
N ALA A 25 -5.50 1.82 3.64
CA ALA A 25 -5.65 1.58 5.07
C ALA A 25 -5.64 0.08 5.41
N MET A 26 -6.43 -0.73 4.71
CA MET A 26 -6.50 -2.17 4.97
C MET A 26 -5.18 -2.88 4.64
N GLY A 27 -4.56 -2.56 3.52
CA GLY A 27 -3.33 -3.21 3.06
C GLY A 27 -2.11 -2.69 3.79
N ILE A 28 -1.78 -1.42 3.56
CA ILE A 28 -0.48 -0.84 3.92
C ILE A 28 -0.41 -0.48 5.40
N ILE A 29 -1.53 -0.19 6.06
CA ILE A 29 -1.53 0.09 7.51
C ILE A 29 -1.81 -1.20 8.29
N PHE A 30 -2.98 -1.81 8.09
CA PHE A 30 -3.38 -2.94 8.93
C PHE A 30 -2.61 -4.22 8.59
N LEU A 31 -2.76 -4.77 7.38
CA LEU A 31 -2.16 -6.05 7.02
C LEU A 31 -0.62 -6.01 7.01
N GLN A 32 0.00 -4.91 6.57
CA GLN A 32 1.45 -4.75 6.68
C GLN A 32 1.93 -4.77 8.14
N GLY A 33 1.20 -4.11 9.04
CA GLY A 33 1.51 -4.12 10.48
C GLY A 33 1.53 -5.54 11.04
N GLU A 34 0.49 -6.32 10.75
CA GLU A 34 0.39 -7.74 11.12
C GLU A 34 1.55 -8.57 10.53
N ALA A 35 1.89 -8.35 9.26
CA ALA A 35 2.98 -9.05 8.60
C ALA A 35 4.35 -8.77 9.23
N ILE A 36 4.61 -7.55 9.70
CA ILE A 36 5.89 -7.16 10.33
C ILE A 36 6.07 -7.86 11.69
N ILE A 37 4.99 -8.06 12.45
CA ILE A 37 5.04 -8.67 13.79
C ILE A 37 4.85 -10.19 13.79
N VAL A 38 4.52 -10.80 12.65
CA VAL A 38 4.18 -12.23 12.54
C VAL A 38 5.23 -13.17 13.15
N TYR A 39 6.52 -12.85 13.01
CA TYR A 39 7.62 -13.63 13.60
C TYR A 39 7.70 -13.54 15.13
N ARG A 40 7.13 -12.50 15.73
CA ARG A 40 7.02 -12.34 17.19
C ARG A 40 5.78 -13.04 17.73
N VAL A 41 4.65 -12.92 17.03
CA VAL A 41 3.39 -13.56 17.41
C VAL A 41 3.52 -15.09 17.35
N PHE A 42 4.02 -15.61 16.22
CA PHE A 42 4.18 -17.05 15.98
C PHE A 42 5.61 -17.53 16.28
N ARG A 43 6.18 -17.11 17.41
CA ARG A 43 7.59 -17.39 17.77
C ARG A 43 7.90 -18.86 18.05
N HIS A 44 6.89 -19.65 18.40
CA HIS A 44 7.01 -21.08 18.70
C HIS A 44 6.68 -21.97 17.49
N GLU A 45 6.21 -21.38 16.39
CA GLU A 45 5.88 -22.10 15.17
C GLU A 45 7.11 -22.41 14.31
N LYS A 46 6.96 -23.37 13.41
CA LYS A 46 8.02 -23.71 12.45
C LYS A 46 8.35 -22.48 11.60
N LYS A 47 9.63 -22.12 11.54
CA LYS A 47 10.12 -20.97 10.75
C LYS A 47 9.63 -20.94 9.29
N ARG A 48 9.45 -22.10 8.67
CA ARG A 48 8.89 -22.22 7.31
C ARG A 48 7.44 -21.74 7.23
N PHE A 49 6.63 -22.09 8.22
CA PHE A 49 5.23 -21.65 8.32
C PHE A 49 5.17 -20.14 8.51
N THR A 50 5.87 -19.59 9.50
CA THR A 50 5.86 -18.15 9.79
C THR A 50 6.38 -17.32 8.62
N LYS A 51 7.37 -17.84 7.88
CA LYS A 51 7.87 -17.21 6.65
C LYS A 51 6.85 -17.23 5.52
N LEU A 52 6.14 -18.34 5.32
CA LEU A 52 5.09 -18.41 4.32
C LEU A 52 3.95 -17.45 4.66
N LEU A 53 3.53 -17.39 5.93
CA LEU A 53 2.51 -16.47 6.40
C LEU A 53 2.92 -15.00 6.18
N HIS A 54 4.16 -14.63 6.55
CA HIS A 54 4.72 -13.31 6.28
C HIS A 54 4.64 -12.94 4.79
N LEU A 55 5.08 -13.86 3.92
CA LEU A 55 5.04 -13.66 2.48
C LEU A 55 3.61 -13.52 1.97
N THR A 56 2.70 -14.41 2.38
CA THR A 56 1.30 -14.40 1.96
C THR A 56 0.60 -13.10 2.33
N ILE A 57 0.77 -12.61 3.56
CA ILE A 57 0.15 -11.35 3.99
C ILE A 57 0.71 -10.19 3.16
N HIS A 58 2.03 -10.09 2.99
CA HIS A 58 2.62 -9.03 2.15
C HIS A 58 2.19 -9.11 0.67
N SER A 59 1.93 -10.30 0.13
CA SER A 59 1.35 -10.47 -1.21
C SER A 59 -0.07 -9.92 -1.30
N ILE A 60 -0.90 -10.13 -0.28
CA ILE A 60 -2.26 -9.56 -0.22
C ILE A 60 -2.18 -8.03 -0.16
N VAL A 61 -1.25 -7.48 0.62
CA VAL A 61 -1.00 -6.03 0.66
C VAL A 61 -0.64 -5.47 -0.71
N LEU A 62 0.20 -6.17 -1.50
CA LEU A 62 0.51 -5.77 -2.87
C LEU A 62 -0.73 -5.72 -3.75
N VAL A 63 -1.62 -6.71 -3.67
CA VAL A 63 -2.86 -6.71 -4.44
C VAL A 63 -3.72 -5.50 -4.08
N PHE A 64 -3.91 -5.23 -2.78
CA PHE A 64 -4.67 -4.06 -2.33
C PHE A 64 -4.05 -2.74 -2.80
N MET A 65 -2.72 -2.63 -2.73
CA MET A 65 -1.98 -1.46 -3.21
C MET A 65 -2.16 -1.25 -4.71
N LEU A 66 -2.05 -2.30 -5.53
CA LEU A 66 -2.24 -2.23 -6.98
C LEU A 66 -3.66 -1.81 -7.35
N VAL A 67 -4.67 -2.41 -6.71
CA VAL A 67 -6.08 -2.07 -6.96
C VAL A 67 -6.37 -0.64 -6.50
N GLY A 68 -5.87 -0.24 -5.33
CA GLY A 68 -6.03 1.12 -4.82
C GLY A 68 -5.35 2.19 -5.68
N LEU A 69 -4.18 1.90 -6.25
CA LEU A 69 -3.52 2.81 -7.20
C LEU A 69 -4.26 2.89 -8.52
N LYS A 70 -4.73 1.76 -9.05
CA LYS A 70 -5.56 1.75 -10.27
C LYS A 70 -6.82 2.58 -10.09
N ALA A 71 -7.47 2.45 -8.93
CA ALA A 71 -8.69 3.16 -8.62
C ALA A 71 -8.52 4.70 -8.59
N VAL A 72 -7.45 5.21 -7.97
CA VAL A 72 -7.20 6.67 -7.97
C VAL A 72 -6.78 7.17 -9.34
N TRP A 73 -5.98 6.40 -10.08
CA TRP A 73 -5.56 6.79 -11.44
C TRP A 73 -6.74 6.88 -12.39
N ASP A 74 -7.62 5.87 -12.37
CA ASP A 74 -8.85 5.86 -13.17
C ASP A 74 -9.81 6.97 -12.76
N SER A 75 -9.96 7.20 -11.46
CA SER A 75 -10.80 8.28 -10.94
C SER A 75 -10.38 9.64 -11.48
N HIS A 76 -9.07 9.90 -11.52
CA HIS A 76 -8.52 11.14 -12.09
C HIS A 76 -8.65 11.19 -13.62
N ASP A 77 -8.26 10.13 -14.33
CA ASP A 77 -8.24 10.09 -15.80
C ASP A 77 -9.66 10.16 -16.40
N PHE A 78 -10.64 9.57 -15.72
CA PHE A 78 -12.04 9.52 -16.14
C PHE A 78 -12.94 10.49 -15.38
N HIS A 79 -12.38 11.45 -14.63
CA HIS A 79 -13.17 12.42 -13.87
C HIS A 79 -14.17 13.17 -14.79
N LEU A 80 -15.36 13.41 -14.25
CA LEU A 80 -16.45 14.09 -14.94
C LEU A 80 -16.82 15.36 -14.16
N ASP A 81 -17.06 16.44 -14.87
CA ASP A 81 -17.57 17.69 -14.27
C ASP A 81 -19.02 17.54 -13.77
N GLU A 82 -19.55 18.59 -13.11
CA GLU A 82 -20.94 18.61 -12.62
C GLU A 82 -22.01 18.41 -13.72
N LYS A 83 -21.64 18.56 -15.00
CA LYS A 83 -22.50 18.37 -16.17
C LYS A 83 -22.29 17.00 -16.83
N GLY A 84 -21.44 16.14 -16.26
CA GLY A 84 -21.11 14.82 -16.78
C GLY A 84 -20.19 14.84 -18.00
N GLN A 85 -19.47 15.93 -18.24
CA GLN A 85 -18.47 16.02 -19.31
C GLN A 85 -17.08 15.61 -18.81
N PRO A 86 -16.23 15.00 -19.66
CA PRO A 86 -14.86 14.66 -19.26
C PRO A 86 -14.06 15.88 -18.82
N ASP A 87 -13.55 15.85 -17.60
CA ASP A 87 -12.68 16.88 -17.02
C ASP A 87 -11.52 16.21 -16.23
N PRO A 88 -10.52 15.62 -16.90
CA PRO A 88 -9.50 14.82 -16.22
C PRO A 88 -8.69 15.61 -15.18
N LEU A 89 -8.52 15.03 -14.00
CA LEU A 89 -7.70 15.60 -12.94
C LEU A 89 -6.21 15.29 -13.16
N PRO A 90 -5.28 16.22 -12.88
CA PRO A 90 -3.85 15.96 -13.04
C PRO A 90 -3.40 14.88 -12.06
N ASN A 91 -2.68 13.88 -12.56
CA ASN A 91 -2.01 12.88 -11.71
C ASN A 91 -0.68 13.41 -11.15
N LEU A 92 -0.30 12.89 -9.98
CA LEU A 92 1.01 13.12 -9.36
C LEU A 92 1.39 14.61 -9.14
N TYR A 93 0.44 15.47 -8.78
CA TYR A 93 0.75 16.89 -8.51
C TYR A 93 0.96 17.20 -7.02
N SER A 94 0.51 16.33 -6.11
CA SER A 94 0.57 16.58 -4.67
C SER A 94 1.78 15.94 -3.99
N ILE A 95 2.22 16.52 -2.86
CA ILE A 95 3.28 15.93 -2.03
C ILE A 95 2.89 14.53 -1.54
N HIS A 96 1.61 14.31 -1.21
CA HIS A 96 1.09 12.99 -0.86
C HIS A 96 1.36 11.99 -1.99
N SER A 97 1.02 12.34 -3.23
CA SER A 97 1.20 11.47 -4.38
C SER A 97 2.68 11.17 -4.69
N TRP A 98 3.58 12.15 -4.53
CA TRP A 98 5.03 11.97 -4.71
C TRP A 98 5.62 11.04 -3.67
N LEU A 99 5.34 11.28 -2.40
CA LEU A 99 5.81 10.41 -1.32
C LEU A 99 5.15 9.02 -1.39
N GLY A 100 3.88 8.97 -1.78
CA GLY A 100 3.13 7.74 -2.01
C GLY A 100 3.79 6.85 -3.06
N ILE A 101 4.12 7.38 -4.25
CA ILE A 101 4.74 6.55 -5.29
C ILE A 101 6.17 6.11 -4.91
N ILE A 102 6.93 6.95 -4.18
CA ILE A 102 8.25 6.56 -3.65
C ILE A 102 8.09 5.41 -2.65
N MET A 103 7.11 5.47 -1.74
CA MET A 103 6.88 4.41 -0.75
C MET A 103 6.34 3.12 -1.36
N VAL A 104 5.43 3.21 -2.34
CA VAL A 104 4.96 2.05 -3.13
C VAL A 104 6.14 1.37 -3.83
N THR A 105 7.00 2.15 -4.48
CA THR A 105 8.19 1.63 -5.15
C THR A 105 9.14 0.97 -4.14
N GLY A 106 9.40 1.63 -3.02
CA GLY A 106 10.20 1.08 -1.93
C GLY A 106 9.63 -0.22 -1.37
N TYR A 107 8.30 -0.32 -1.23
CA TYR A 107 7.62 -1.54 -0.79
C TYR A 107 7.78 -2.68 -1.80
N VAL A 108 7.61 -2.42 -3.10
CA VAL A 108 7.79 -3.44 -4.14
C VAL A 108 9.24 -3.94 -4.18
N LEU A 109 10.22 -3.03 -4.06
CA LEU A 109 11.64 -3.40 -3.96
C LEU A 109 11.92 -4.22 -2.70
N GLN A 110 11.34 -3.84 -1.56
CA GLN A 110 11.47 -4.56 -0.30
C GLN A 110 10.86 -5.97 -0.38
N PHE A 111 9.69 -6.11 -0.99
CA PHE A 111 9.01 -7.39 -1.20
C PHE A 111 9.82 -8.30 -2.14
N THR A 112 10.21 -7.79 -3.31
CA THR A 112 10.97 -8.57 -4.32
C THR A 112 12.35 -8.95 -3.81
N GLY A 113 13.07 -8.02 -3.17
CA GLY A 113 14.34 -8.30 -2.51
C GLY A 113 14.21 -9.32 -1.39
N GLY A 114 13.16 -9.24 -0.57
CA GLY A 114 12.85 -10.21 0.46
C GLY A 114 12.53 -11.61 -0.10
N LEU A 115 11.75 -11.67 -1.18
CA LEU A 115 11.39 -12.90 -1.88
C LEU A 115 12.64 -13.60 -2.43
N VAL A 116 13.46 -12.88 -3.20
CA VAL A 116 14.68 -13.43 -3.82
C VAL A 116 15.72 -13.83 -2.76
N THR A 117 15.88 -13.02 -1.72
CA THR A 117 16.90 -13.25 -0.69
C THR A 117 16.52 -14.39 0.25
N PHE A 118 15.28 -14.40 0.76
CA PHE A 118 14.88 -15.25 1.88
C PHE A 118 13.93 -16.38 1.52
N PHE A 119 13.32 -16.38 0.33
CA PHE A 119 12.32 -17.38 -0.06
C PHE A 119 12.74 -18.20 -1.28
N TYR A 120 12.71 -17.62 -2.49
CA TYR A 120 13.03 -18.31 -3.75
C TYR A 120 13.59 -17.32 -4.79
N PRO A 121 14.69 -17.64 -5.50
CA PRO A 121 15.50 -18.87 -5.42
C PRO A 121 16.26 -19.01 -4.09
N GLY A 122 16.38 -17.91 -3.34
CA GLY A 122 17.04 -17.87 -2.04
C GLY A 122 18.55 -17.77 -2.17
N LEU A 123 19.13 -16.70 -1.62
CA LEU A 123 20.59 -16.49 -1.66
C LEU A 123 21.35 -17.37 -0.67
N SER A 124 22.69 -17.36 -0.74
CA SER A 124 23.56 -18.04 0.22
C SER A 124 23.34 -17.56 1.66
N MET A 125 23.72 -18.37 2.64
CA MET A 125 23.50 -18.05 4.06
C MET A 125 24.24 -16.78 4.49
N ASP A 126 25.41 -16.49 3.93
CA ASP A 126 26.19 -15.29 4.25
C ASP A 126 25.50 -14.03 3.72
N LEU A 127 25.01 -14.06 2.48
CA LEU A 127 24.23 -12.96 1.91
C LEU A 127 22.93 -12.74 2.68
N ARG A 128 22.24 -13.81 3.10
CA ARG A 128 21.04 -13.66 3.93
C ARG A 128 21.33 -12.97 5.25
N LYS A 129 22.43 -13.33 5.93
CA LYS A 129 22.84 -12.67 7.18
C LYS A 129 23.19 -11.21 6.95
N PHE A 130 23.86 -10.90 5.85
CA PHE A 130 24.21 -9.53 5.47
C PHE A 130 22.98 -8.65 5.17
N PHE A 131 22.01 -9.16 4.39
CA PHE A 131 20.83 -8.39 4.00
C PHE A 131 19.73 -8.32 5.07
N LEU A 132 19.70 -9.26 6.02
CA LEU A 132 18.67 -9.30 7.08
C LEU A 132 18.49 -7.99 7.86
N PRO A 133 19.55 -7.33 8.39
CA PRO A 133 19.37 -6.07 9.12
C PRO A 133 18.78 -4.95 8.24
N PHE A 134 19.18 -4.89 6.97
CA PHE A 134 18.62 -3.91 6.03
C PHE A 134 17.15 -4.20 5.72
N HIS A 135 16.80 -5.46 5.47
CA HIS A 135 15.41 -5.86 5.26
C HIS A 135 14.55 -5.50 6.48
N GLN A 136 15.03 -5.74 7.70
CA GLN A 136 14.29 -5.36 8.91
C GLN A 136 14.15 -3.84 9.05
N LEU A 137 15.23 -3.08 8.84
CA LEU A 137 15.24 -1.62 8.94
C LEU A 137 14.31 -0.98 7.91
N PHE A 138 14.47 -1.30 6.62
CA PHE A 138 13.64 -0.74 5.56
C PHE A 138 12.18 -1.14 5.70
N GLY A 139 11.88 -2.37 6.16
CA GLY A 139 10.50 -2.78 6.43
C GLY A 139 9.80 -1.87 7.45
N VAL A 140 10.49 -1.49 8.53
CA VAL A 140 9.96 -0.57 9.55
C VAL A 140 9.90 0.87 9.02
N LEU A 141 10.93 1.34 8.33
CA LEU A 141 10.95 2.70 7.77
C LEU A 141 9.83 2.92 6.75
N ILE A 142 9.58 1.92 5.89
CA ILE A 142 8.46 1.96 4.96
C ILE A 142 7.15 2.04 5.74
N PHE A 143 6.94 1.19 6.75
CA PHE A 143 5.71 1.18 7.55
C PHE A 143 5.41 2.51 8.28
N VAL A 144 6.43 3.15 8.85
CA VAL A 144 6.26 4.47 9.48
C VAL A 144 5.95 5.53 8.42
N SER A 145 6.70 5.53 7.32
CA SER A 145 6.55 6.51 6.24
C SER A 145 5.19 6.41 5.55
N VAL A 146 4.71 5.21 5.25
CA VAL A 146 3.37 5.02 4.63
C VAL A 146 2.24 5.44 5.57
N THR A 147 2.41 5.29 6.89
CA THR A 147 1.45 5.81 7.87
C THR A 147 1.38 7.34 7.78
N ALA A 148 2.53 8.02 7.71
CA ALA A 148 2.57 9.46 7.52
C ALA A 148 1.94 9.88 6.17
N VAL A 149 2.24 9.16 5.08
CA VAL A 149 1.65 9.42 3.76
C VAL A 149 0.13 9.22 3.78
N ALA A 150 -0.39 8.20 4.46
CA ALA A 150 -1.83 7.99 4.59
C ALA A 150 -2.51 9.14 5.35
N LEU A 151 -1.89 9.65 6.41
CA LEU A 151 -2.37 10.84 7.12
C LEU A 151 -2.37 12.09 6.23
N MET A 152 -1.35 12.27 5.38
CA MET A 152 -1.35 13.34 4.37
C MET A 152 -2.52 13.19 3.40
N GLY A 153 -2.79 11.97 2.90
CA GLY A 153 -3.89 11.73 1.96
C GLY A 153 -5.27 11.98 2.57
N ILE A 154 -5.46 11.59 3.84
CA ILE A 154 -6.69 11.94 4.59
C ILE A 154 -6.82 13.46 4.74
N SER A 155 -5.72 14.15 5.04
CA SER A 155 -5.73 15.61 5.23
C SER A 155 -6.01 16.35 3.92
N GLU A 156 -5.42 15.90 2.81
CA GLU A 156 -5.65 16.40 1.46
C GLU A 156 -7.10 16.22 1.04
N TYR A 157 -7.64 15.00 1.20
CA TYR A 157 -9.04 14.72 0.89
C TYR A 157 -10.01 15.60 1.71
N ALA A 158 -9.77 15.73 3.01
CA ALA A 158 -10.58 16.57 3.88
C ALA A 158 -10.51 18.05 3.48
N ALA A 159 -9.34 18.56 3.07
CA ALA A 159 -9.18 19.95 2.64
C ALA A 159 -9.95 20.28 1.37
N TRP A 160 -10.04 19.34 0.42
CA TRP A 160 -10.80 19.56 -0.83
C TRP A 160 -12.31 19.39 -0.69
N HIS A 161 -12.76 18.64 0.33
CA HIS A 161 -14.18 18.40 0.59
C HIS A 161 -14.78 19.33 1.66
N HIS A 162 -13.97 20.21 2.26
CA HIS A 162 -14.45 21.24 3.16
C HIS A 162 -15.06 22.41 2.35
N LYS A 163 -16.37 22.36 2.13
CA LYS A 163 -17.17 23.53 1.74
C LYS A 163 -17.66 24.28 2.98
#